data_AF-A0A6C0KDQ2-F1
#
_entry.id   AF-A0A6C0KDQ2-F1
#
_cell.length_a   1.000
_cell.length_b   1.000
_cell.length_c   1.000
_cell.angle_alpha   90.00
_cell.angle_beta   90.00
_cell.angle_gamma   90.00
#
_symmetry.space_group_name_H-M   'P 1'
#
loop_
_entity.id
_entity.type
_entity.pdbx_description
1 polymer ?
#
loop_
_entity_poly.entity_id
_entity_poly.type
_entity_poly.pdbx_seq_one_letter_code
_entity_poly.pdbx_strand_id
1 'polypeptide(L)'
;MVEQISPATSMTYFTVITSFAFILKYFMAKGYDQRNGGGYLGLIITIVYLAIILATQTYINYQNAKEKCGGTPQLLSSINYTIIPNLFIFGTLLLILILMPGWKAPFSNTLGYLVVWLAGVNGSFFKLLKQENNQNKLLQMVYKDPSIMINEITPENFDLFVARMGGKNGGVDSLPVAEAKPIDSPPPSAPPLKGGRRKQRGGNSSILSADYKNHLPGLYGFVVIKDMVSEFLWYILVGNLVINTSNSYIQTIKCNRSASDLGAFVESSLNNPKKEKKKEKWSLGY
;
A
#
# COMPACT_ATOMS: atom_id res chain seq x y z
N MET A 1 -38.19 -5.96 -2.51
CA MET A 1 -36.95 -6.63 -2.92
C MET A 1 -35.97 -5.52 -3.20
N VAL A 2 -34.91 -5.44 -2.39
CA VAL A 2 -33.85 -4.44 -2.58
C VAL A 2 -32.87 -5.08 -3.53
N GLU A 3 -32.49 -4.41 -4.62
CA GLU A 3 -31.54 -4.99 -5.58
C GLU A 3 -30.20 -5.31 -4.90
N GLN A 4 -29.54 -6.41 -5.31
CA GLN A 4 -28.21 -6.75 -4.81
C GLN A 4 -27.23 -5.61 -5.10
N ILE A 5 -26.41 -5.27 -4.12
CA ILE A 5 -25.36 -4.28 -4.27
C ILE A 5 -24.28 -4.87 -5.18
N SER A 6 -24.01 -4.20 -6.30
CA SER A 6 -23.02 -4.66 -7.26
C SER A 6 -21.60 -4.68 -6.68
N PRO A 7 -20.70 -5.55 -7.19
CA PRO A 7 -19.31 -5.57 -6.77
C PRO A 7 -18.61 -4.23 -7.02
N ALA A 8 -18.93 -3.57 -8.13
CA ALA A 8 -18.40 -2.25 -8.47
C ALA A 8 -18.78 -1.20 -7.43
N THR A 9 -20.02 -1.21 -6.94
CA THR A 9 -20.47 -0.32 -5.86
C THR A 9 -19.69 -0.58 -4.57
N SER A 10 -19.46 -1.85 -4.21
CA SER A 10 -18.64 -2.21 -3.05
C SER A 10 -17.18 -1.74 -3.22
N MET A 11 -16.61 -1.86 -4.42
CA MET A 11 -15.27 -1.35 -4.72
C MET A 11 -15.22 0.17 -4.60
N THR A 12 -16.24 0.88 -5.06
CA THR A 12 -16.32 2.35 -4.91
C THR A 12 -16.31 2.75 -3.44
N TYR A 13 -17.14 2.13 -2.59
CA TYR A 13 -17.12 2.42 -1.15
C TYR A 13 -15.75 2.13 -0.53
N PHE A 14 -15.15 0.99 -0.89
CA PHE A 14 -13.81 0.64 -0.44
C PHE A 14 -12.78 1.72 -0.85
N THR A 15 -12.72 2.09 -2.12
CA THR A 15 -11.78 3.11 -2.62
C THR A 15 -11.97 4.45 -1.93
N VAL A 16 -13.22 4.88 -1.68
CA VAL A 16 -13.50 6.15 -0.97
C VAL A 16 -12.98 6.09 0.46
N ILE A 17 -13.29 5.02 1.19
CA ILE A 17 -12.84 4.84 2.58
C ILE A 17 -11.30 4.77 2.64
N THR A 18 -10.67 3.99 1.76
CA THR A 18 -9.21 3.87 1.68
C THR A 18 -8.57 5.22 1.34
N SER A 19 -9.11 5.97 0.39
CA SER A 19 -8.59 7.30 0.04
C SER A 19 -8.65 8.26 1.24
N PHE A 20 -9.80 8.30 1.93
CA PHE A 20 -9.95 9.13 3.14
C PHE A 20 -8.95 8.73 4.24
N ALA A 21 -8.79 7.42 4.48
CA ALA A 21 -7.84 6.92 5.47
C ALA A 21 -6.39 7.30 5.13
N PHE A 22 -5.99 7.25 3.86
CA PHE A 22 -4.65 7.65 3.42
C PHE A 22 -4.43 9.17 3.48
N ILE A 23 -5.46 9.97 3.18
CA ILE A 23 -5.41 11.42 3.38
C ILE A 23 -5.21 11.75 4.87
N LEU A 24 -5.97 11.11 5.75
CA LEU A 24 -5.80 11.28 7.20
C LEU A 24 -4.41 10.83 7.65
N LYS A 25 -3.96 9.66 7.19
CA LYS A 25 -2.61 9.13 7.46
C LYS A 25 -1.52 10.10 7.00
N TYR A 26 -1.71 10.80 5.88
CA TYR A 26 -0.77 11.80 5.36
C TYR A 26 -0.69 13.02 6.27
N PHE A 27 -1.82 13.60 6.65
CA PHE A 27 -1.84 14.77 7.54
C PHE A 27 -1.33 14.46 8.95
N MET A 28 -1.50 13.21 9.39
CA MET A 28 -1.01 12.73 10.68
C MET A 28 0.37 12.05 10.57
N ALA A 29 0.97 12.01 9.38
CA ALA A 29 2.30 11.47 9.19
C ALA A 29 3.31 12.35 9.92
N LYS A 30 4.30 11.71 10.54
CA LYS A 30 5.34 12.45 11.25
C LYS A 30 6.18 13.25 10.26
N GLY A 31 6.33 14.53 10.55
CA GLY A 31 7.30 15.38 9.86
C GLY A 31 8.74 14.88 10.08
N TYR A 32 9.67 15.47 9.34
CA TYR A 32 11.07 15.08 9.33
C TYR A 32 11.71 14.97 10.73
N ASP A 33 11.43 15.91 11.63
CA ASP A 33 12.05 15.94 12.97
C ASP A 33 11.59 14.79 13.88
N GLN A 34 10.42 14.22 13.62
CA GLN A 34 9.85 13.13 14.42
C GLN A 34 9.91 11.76 13.72
N ARG A 35 10.59 11.67 12.58
CA ARG A 35 10.66 10.45 11.74
C ARG A 35 11.15 9.20 12.49
N ASN A 36 12.01 9.37 13.49
CA ASN A 36 12.60 8.27 14.27
C ASN A 36 11.77 7.88 15.52
N GLY A 37 10.69 8.61 15.83
CA GLY A 37 9.83 8.27 16.97
C GLY A 37 8.87 7.14 16.65
N GLY A 38 8.60 6.23 17.60
CA GLY A 38 7.65 5.12 17.45
C GLY A 38 6.26 5.54 16.94
N GLY A 39 5.81 4.94 15.84
CA GLY A 39 4.64 5.36 15.05
C GLY A 39 3.28 4.83 15.53
N TYR A 40 2.94 4.99 16.81
CA TYR A 40 1.69 4.46 17.37
C TYR A 40 0.43 5.02 16.68
N LEU A 41 0.42 6.30 16.30
CA LEU A 41 -0.72 6.92 15.61
C LEU A 41 -1.00 6.29 14.24
N GLY A 42 0.03 6.02 13.44
CA GLY A 42 -0.13 5.39 12.13
C GLY A 42 -0.72 3.98 12.24
N LEU A 43 -0.29 3.23 13.25
CA LEU A 43 -0.83 1.90 13.54
C LEU A 43 -2.30 1.97 13.96
N ILE A 44 -2.68 2.91 14.84
CA ILE A 44 -4.08 3.10 15.27
C ILE A 44 -4.99 3.41 14.08
N ILE A 45 -4.57 4.32 13.19
CA ILE A 45 -5.32 4.67 11.98
C ILE A 45 -5.53 3.42 11.10
N THR A 46 -4.49 2.60 10.91
CA THR A 46 -4.59 1.36 10.16
C THR A 46 -5.57 0.37 10.80
N ILE A 47 -5.55 0.20 12.13
CA ILE A 47 -6.49 -0.68 12.83
C ILE A 47 -7.94 -0.20 12.68
N VAL A 48 -8.18 1.10 12.89
CA VAL A 48 -9.51 1.69 12.75
C VAL A 48 -10.01 1.56 11.31
N TYR A 49 -9.15 1.81 10.32
CA TYR A 49 -9.44 1.59 8.91
C TYR A 49 -9.86 0.14 8.63
N LEU A 50 -9.10 -0.85 9.12
CA LEU A 50 -9.43 -2.27 8.93
C LEU A 50 -10.77 -2.65 9.54
N ALA A 51 -11.09 -2.12 10.73
CA ALA A 51 -12.38 -2.34 11.37
C ALA A 51 -13.55 -1.77 10.54
N ILE A 52 -13.38 -0.56 9.99
CA ILE A 52 -14.39 0.08 9.12
C ILE A 52 -14.58 -0.72 7.83
N ILE A 53 -13.49 -1.17 7.19
CA ILE A 53 -13.57 -1.99 5.97
C ILE A 53 -14.28 -3.32 6.25
N LEU A 54 -13.90 -4.02 7.32
CA LEU A 54 -14.54 -5.28 7.69
C LEU A 54 -16.04 -5.09 7.98
N ALA A 55 -16.41 -4.04 8.72
CA ALA A 55 -17.80 -3.73 9.02
C ALA A 55 -18.60 -3.44 7.74
N THR A 56 -18.06 -2.58 6.87
CA THR A 56 -18.73 -2.18 5.62
C THR A 56 -18.88 -3.36 4.66
N GLN A 57 -17.84 -4.17 4.46
CA GLN A 57 -17.91 -5.34 3.58
C GLN A 57 -18.85 -6.42 4.15
N THR A 58 -18.82 -6.65 5.47
CA THR A 58 -19.72 -7.63 6.10
C THR A 58 -21.17 -7.19 5.94
N TYR A 59 -21.45 -5.89 6.10
CA TYR A 59 -22.79 -5.34 5.88
C TYR A 59 -23.26 -5.55 4.44
N ILE A 60 -22.45 -5.19 3.44
CA ILE A 60 -22.79 -5.36 2.02
C ILE A 60 -23.03 -6.84 1.69
N ASN A 61 -22.12 -7.71 2.11
CA ASN A 61 -22.24 -9.15 1.86
C ASN A 61 -23.46 -9.76 2.56
N TYR A 62 -23.80 -9.29 3.76
CA TYR A 62 -25.02 -9.69 4.45
C TYR A 62 -26.28 -9.30 3.68
N GLN A 63 -26.36 -8.06 3.16
CA GLN A 63 -27.51 -7.64 2.36
C GLN A 63 -27.61 -8.46 1.06
N ASN A 64 -26.50 -8.68 0.38
CA ASN A 64 -26.46 -9.47 -0.86
C ASN A 64 -26.86 -10.93 -0.62
N ALA A 65 -26.38 -11.55 0.45
CA ALA A 65 -26.76 -12.90 0.82
C ALA A 65 -28.24 -13.00 1.20
N LYS A 66 -28.76 -12.01 1.95
CA LYS A 66 -30.18 -11.95 2.33
C LYS A 66 -31.08 -11.86 1.11
N GLU A 67 -30.79 -10.94 0.19
CA GLU A 67 -31.59 -10.79 -1.03
C GLU A 67 -31.52 -12.04 -1.90
N LYS A 68 -30.33 -12.60 -2.10
CA LYS A 68 -30.15 -13.85 -2.87
C LYS A 68 -30.95 -15.01 -2.27
N CYS A 69 -31.11 -15.04 -0.95
CA CYS A 69 -31.86 -16.06 -0.25
C CYS A 69 -33.33 -15.71 0.00
N GLY A 70 -33.90 -14.77 -0.77
CA GLY A 70 -35.33 -14.43 -0.73
C GLY A 70 -35.75 -13.71 0.55
N GLY A 71 -34.83 -12.95 1.17
CA GLY A 71 -35.08 -12.20 2.40
C GLY A 71 -34.64 -12.93 3.69
N THR A 72 -34.18 -14.17 3.59
CA THR A 72 -33.74 -14.95 4.76
C THR A 72 -32.34 -14.53 5.22
N PRO A 73 -32.13 -14.26 6.53
CA PRO A 73 -30.85 -13.76 7.03
C PRO A 73 -29.78 -14.86 7.01
N GLN A 74 -28.72 -14.68 6.23
CA GLN A 74 -27.58 -15.61 6.13
C GLN A 74 -26.36 -15.10 6.90
N LEU A 75 -26.54 -14.77 8.19
CA LEU A 75 -25.56 -14.03 8.98
C LEU A 75 -24.20 -14.75 9.09
N LEU A 76 -24.17 -16.01 9.53
CA LEU A 76 -22.94 -16.77 9.74
C LEU A 76 -22.14 -16.95 8.44
N SER A 77 -22.82 -17.32 7.36
CA SER A 77 -22.20 -17.51 6.05
C SER A 77 -21.62 -16.21 5.51
N SER A 78 -22.34 -15.08 5.67
CA SER A 78 -21.88 -13.76 5.22
C SER A 78 -20.64 -13.30 5.98
N ILE A 79 -20.59 -13.55 7.30
CA ILE A 79 -19.42 -13.26 8.13
C ILE A 79 -18.22 -14.09 7.68
N ASN A 80 -18.37 -15.40 7.54
CA ASN A 80 -17.26 -16.28 7.15
C ASN A 80 -16.68 -15.94 5.77
N TYR A 81 -17.54 -15.71 4.78
CA TYR A 81 -17.10 -15.34 3.43
C TYR A 81 -16.54 -13.92 3.32
N THR A 82 -16.70 -13.09 4.34
CA THR A 82 -16.07 -11.77 4.42
C THR A 82 -14.76 -11.84 5.19
N ILE A 83 -14.78 -12.39 6.41
CA ILE A 83 -13.62 -12.38 7.31
C ILE A 83 -12.49 -13.24 6.77
N ILE A 84 -12.76 -14.43 6.23
CA ILE A 84 -11.70 -15.35 5.77
C ILE A 84 -10.88 -14.69 4.64
N PRO A 85 -11.48 -14.22 3.52
CA PRO A 85 -10.70 -13.54 2.48
C PRO A 85 -9.99 -12.28 2.97
N ASN A 86 -10.61 -11.47 3.83
CA ASN A 86 -9.97 -10.27 4.38
C ASN A 86 -8.77 -10.62 5.26
N LEU A 87 -8.92 -11.59 6.18
CA LEU A 87 -7.86 -11.96 7.10
C LEU A 87 -6.67 -12.59 6.37
N PHE A 88 -6.92 -13.53 5.46
CA PHE A 88 -5.83 -14.25 4.79
C PHE A 88 -5.25 -13.46 3.62
N ILE A 89 -6.06 -12.91 2.71
CA ILE A 89 -5.51 -12.23 1.53
C ILE A 89 -5.00 -10.83 1.91
N PHE A 90 -5.85 -10.02 2.56
CA PHE A 90 -5.47 -8.66 2.94
C PHE A 90 -4.47 -8.65 4.11
N GLY A 91 -4.65 -9.54 5.11
CA GLY A 91 -3.69 -9.68 6.20
C GLY A 91 -2.30 -10.14 5.74
N THR A 92 -2.20 -11.07 4.79
CA THR A 92 -0.92 -11.43 4.18
C THR A 92 -0.29 -10.26 3.43
N LEU A 93 -1.07 -9.44 2.71
CA LEU A 93 -0.53 -8.21 2.11
C LEU A 93 0.09 -7.31 3.19
N LEU A 94 -0.63 -7.02 4.26
CA LEU A 94 -0.13 -6.15 5.34
C LEU A 94 1.17 -6.68 5.93
N LEU A 95 1.24 -8.00 6.18
CA LEU A 95 2.42 -8.65 6.71
C LEU A 95 3.61 -8.53 5.75
N ILE A 96 3.40 -8.74 4.44
CA ILE A 96 4.45 -8.57 3.43
C ILE A 96 4.93 -7.12 3.36
N LEU A 97 4.03 -6.14 3.39
CA LEU A 97 4.41 -4.73 3.33
C LEU A 97 5.18 -4.26 4.57
N ILE A 98 4.94 -4.88 5.73
CA ILE A 98 5.67 -4.60 6.98
C ILE A 98 7.03 -5.32 7.00
N LEU A 99 7.08 -6.61 6.67
CA LEU A 99 8.31 -7.41 6.76
C LEU A 99 9.26 -7.17 5.58
N MET A 100 8.72 -6.81 4.42
CA MET A 100 9.45 -6.62 3.18
C MET A 100 9.07 -5.29 2.54
N PRO A 101 9.58 -4.15 3.05
CA PRO A 101 9.26 -2.83 2.50
C PRO A 101 9.64 -2.69 1.02
N GLY A 102 10.60 -3.49 0.53
CA GLY A 102 10.95 -3.60 -0.88
C GLY A 102 9.79 -4.00 -1.80
N TRP A 103 8.71 -4.61 -1.29
CA TRP A 103 7.51 -4.91 -2.07
C TRP A 103 6.76 -3.65 -2.53
N LYS A 104 7.00 -2.50 -1.88
CA LYS A 104 6.49 -1.19 -2.31
C LYS A 104 7.28 -0.63 -3.51
N ALA A 105 8.52 -1.10 -3.75
CA ALA A 105 9.38 -0.57 -4.80
C ALA A 105 8.75 -0.50 -6.21
N PRO A 106 8.04 -1.52 -6.75
CA PRO A 106 7.52 -1.46 -8.11
C PRO A 106 6.60 -0.25 -8.34
N PHE A 107 5.63 0.00 -7.46
CA PHE A 107 4.74 1.15 -7.59
C PHE A 107 5.39 2.45 -7.11
N SER A 108 6.22 2.40 -6.06
CA SER A 108 6.91 3.57 -5.53
C SER A 108 7.85 4.19 -6.56
N ASN A 109 8.60 3.36 -7.30
CA ASN A 109 9.62 3.81 -8.25
C ASN A 109 9.06 4.23 -9.62
N THR A 110 7.84 3.80 -9.95
CA THR A 110 7.14 4.22 -11.17
C THR A 110 6.07 5.26 -10.87
N LEU A 111 4.95 4.85 -10.28
CA LEU A 111 3.79 5.71 -10.04
C LEU A 111 4.03 6.70 -8.90
N GLY A 112 4.65 6.27 -7.80
CA GLY A 112 5.04 7.14 -6.71
C GLY A 112 6.03 8.21 -7.18
N TYR A 113 7.07 7.82 -7.91
CA TYR A 113 8.04 8.73 -8.49
C TYR A 113 7.38 9.74 -9.43
N LEU A 114 6.47 9.28 -10.31
CA LEU A 114 5.71 10.15 -11.19
C LEU A 114 4.95 11.23 -10.40
N VAL A 115 4.27 10.86 -9.31
CA VAL A 115 3.52 11.79 -8.47
C VAL A 115 4.45 12.85 -7.85
N VAL A 116 5.58 12.43 -7.26
CA VAL A 116 6.50 13.38 -6.62
C VAL A 116 7.31 14.20 -7.62
N TRP A 117 7.55 13.65 -8.81
CA TRP A 117 8.14 14.36 -9.94
C TRP A 117 7.22 15.51 -10.40
N LEU A 118 5.93 15.24 -10.57
CA LEU A 118 4.93 16.28 -10.86
C LEU A 118 4.83 17.32 -9.74
N ALA A 119 5.03 16.90 -8.48
CA ALA A 119 5.05 17.78 -7.32
C ALA A 119 6.39 18.54 -7.13
N GLY A 120 7.39 18.32 -8.00
CA GLY A 120 8.63 19.10 -8.03
C GLY A 120 9.78 18.57 -7.16
N VAL A 121 9.82 17.26 -6.87
CA VAL A 121 10.90 16.64 -6.04
C VAL A 121 12.30 16.97 -6.52
N ASN A 122 12.52 17.09 -7.84
CA ASN A 122 13.83 17.39 -8.42
C ASN A 122 14.39 18.72 -7.89
N GLY A 123 13.55 19.75 -7.75
CA GLY A 123 13.99 21.04 -7.21
C GLY A 123 14.45 20.95 -5.76
N SER A 124 13.78 20.14 -4.95
CA SER A 124 14.18 19.89 -3.55
C SER A 124 15.41 19.01 -3.47
N PHE A 125 15.53 18.00 -4.33
CA PHE A 125 16.69 17.13 -4.40
C PHE A 125 17.95 17.89 -4.83
N PHE A 126 17.88 18.75 -5.84
CA PHE A 126 19.02 19.53 -6.32
C PHE A 126 19.54 20.55 -5.30
N LYS A 127 18.67 21.12 -4.46
CA LYS A 127 19.09 22.01 -3.35
C LYS A 127 19.94 21.29 -2.28
N LEU A 128 19.83 19.97 -2.19
CA LEU A 128 20.67 19.16 -1.30
C LEU A 128 22.07 18.96 -1.86
N LEU A 129 22.24 19.03 -3.18
CA LEU A 129 23.51 18.76 -3.83
C LEU A 129 24.33 20.04 -3.93
N LYS A 130 25.65 19.90 -3.98
CA LYS A 130 26.53 21.01 -4.36
C LYS A 130 26.19 21.49 -5.76
N GLN A 131 26.44 22.77 -5.99
CA GLN A 131 26.29 23.38 -7.30
C GLN A 131 27.08 22.57 -8.34
N GLU A 132 26.41 22.28 -9.45
CA GLU A 132 27.01 21.56 -10.57
C GLU A 132 28.25 22.32 -11.06
N ASN A 133 29.39 21.63 -11.14
CA ASN A 133 30.59 22.14 -11.76
C ASN A 133 31.06 21.18 -12.86
N ASN A 134 31.62 21.72 -13.94
CA ASN A 134 32.03 20.96 -15.12
C ASN A 134 33.17 19.95 -14.87
N GLN A 135 33.70 19.91 -13.64
CA GLN A 135 34.81 19.04 -13.26
C GLN A 135 34.36 17.70 -12.70
N ASN A 136 33.14 17.60 -12.13
CA ASN A 136 32.66 16.39 -11.47
C ASN A 136 31.66 15.61 -12.35
N LYS A 137 32.17 14.74 -13.23
CA LYS A 137 31.35 13.88 -14.11
C LYS A 137 30.28 13.06 -13.36
N LEU A 138 30.58 12.60 -12.14
CA LEU A 138 29.61 11.89 -11.29
C LEU A 138 28.45 12.80 -10.86
N LEU A 139 28.74 14.05 -10.49
CA LEU A 139 27.72 15.03 -10.12
C LEU A 139 26.84 15.35 -11.33
N GLN A 140 27.43 15.55 -12.51
CA GLN A 140 26.69 15.76 -13.76
C GLN A 140 25.75 14.60 -14.08
N MET A 141 26.18 13.34 -13.87
CA MET A 141 25.31 12.18 -14.06
C MET A 141 24.11 12.20 -13.10
N VAL A 142 24.31 12.61 -11.85
CA VAL A 142 23.23 12.73 -10.85
C VAL A 142 22.25 13.86 -11.20
N TYR A 143 22.75 15.00 -11.70
CA TYR A 143 21.89 16.09 -12.16
C TYR A 143 21.09 15.70 -13.42
N LYS A 144 21.70 14.91 -14.32
CA LYS A 144 21.06 14.44 -15.54
C LYS A 144 19.95 13.42 -15.27
N ASP A 145 20.14 12.54 -14.29
CA ASP A 145 19.16 11.52 -13.93
C ASP A 145 19.02 11.35 -12.41
N PRO A 146 18.24 12.23 -11.74
CA PRO A 146 18.01 12.13 -10.30
C PRO A 146 17.10 10.96 -9.92
N SER A 147 16.40 10.34 -10.90
CA SER A 147 15.43 9.27 -10.63
C SER A 147 16.10 8.06 -9.99
N ILE A 148 17.32 7.71 -10.42
CA ILE A 148 18.12 6.62 -9.85
C ILE A 148 18.33 6.82 -8.36
N MET A 149 18.68 8.05 -7.96
CA MET A 149 18.92 8.35 -6.54
C MET A 149 17.63 8.38 -5.75
N ILE A 150 16.60 9.08 -6.26
CA ILE A 150 15.32 9.26 -5.56
C ILE A 150 14.58 7.92 -5.39
N ASN A 151 14.74 6.98 -6.32
CA ASN A 151 14.09 5.67 -6.26
C ASN A 151 14.68 4.76 -5.17
N GLU A 152 15.96 4.91 -4.85
CA GLU A 152 16.62 4.16 -3.77
C GLU A 152 16.26 4.68 -2.36
N ILE A 153 15.65 5.87 -2.25
CA ILE A 153 15.28 6.45 -0.95
C ILE A 153 13.90 5.96 -0.52
N THR A 154 13.82 5.49 0.72
CA THR A 154 12.60 5.14 1.45
C THR A 154 12.57 5.86 2.80
N PRO A 155 11.41 5.98 3.46
CA PRO A 155 11.33 6.59 4.78
C PRO A 155 12.23 5.89 5.81
N GLU A 156 12.41 4.58 5.69
CA GLU A 156 13.17 3.74 6.62
C GLU A 156 14.69 3.87 6.43
N ASN A 157 15.14 4.07 5.19
CA ASN A 157 16.57 4.19 4.87
C ASN A 157 17.06 5.64 4.71
N PHE A 158 16.18 6.63 4.92
CA PHE A 158 16.44 8.04 4.63
C PHE A 158 17.71 8.55 5.32
N ASP A 159 17.87 8.28 6.62
CA ASP A 159 19.04 8.74 7.39
C ASP A 159 20.34 8.10 6.90
N LEU A 160 20.28 6.79 6.60
CA LEU A 160 21.41 6.06 6.04
C LEU A 160 21.78 6.59 4.65
N PHE A 161 20.80 6.93 3.83
CA PHE A 161 21.00 7.52 2.51
C PHE A 161 21.69 8.88 2.62
N VAL A 162 21.19 9.77 3.49
CA VAL A 162 21.79 11.10 3.73
C VAL A 162 23.22 10.97 4.25
N ALA A 163 23.48 10.05 5.18
CA ALA A 163 24.81 9.82 5.71
C ALA A 163 25.81 9.36 4.63
N ARG A 164 25.38 8.45 3.75
CA ARG A 164 26.20 7.97 2.62
C ARG A 164 26.50 9.07 1.61
N MET A 165 25.54 9.94 1.30
CA MET A 165 25.79 11.11 0.44
C MET A 165 26.68 12.16 1.12
N GLY A 166 26.58 12.29 2.44
CA GLY A 166 27.34 13.25 3.23
C GLY A 166 28.80 12.88 3.46
N GLY A 167 29.18 11.61 3.31
CA GLY A 167 30.52 11.12 3.67
C GLY A 167 30.82 11.41 5.15
N LYS A 168 32.02 11.91 5.47
CA LYS A 168 32.38 12.33 6.84
C LYS A 168 31.45 13.41 7.42
N ASN A 169 30.87 14.26 6.56
CA ASN A 169 29.93 15.32 6.96
C ASN A 169 28.49 14.81 7.13
N GLY A 170 28.22 13.57 6.73
CA GLY A 170 26.92 12.90 6.83
C GLY A 170 26.71 12.15 8.15
N GLY A 171 27.71 12.13 9.05
CA GLY A 171 27.57 11.48 10.35
C GLY A 171 27.54 9.95 10.27
N VAL A 172 28.25 9.33 9.31
CA VAL A 172 28.35 7.86 9.20
C VAL A 172 28.87 7.24 10.51
N ASP A 173 29.72 7.94 11.25
CA ASP A 173 30.25 7.50 12.56
C ASP A 173 29.19 7.52 13.69
N SER A 174 28.01 8.12 13.47
CA SER A 174 26.93 8.25 14.48
C SER A 174 25.71 7.37 14.22
N LEU A 175 25.66 6.65 13.09
CA LEU A 175 24.60 5.67 12.85
C LEU A 175 25.01 4.33 13.48
N PRO A 176 24.11 3.61 14.17
CA PRO A 176 24.37 2.24 14.56
C PRO A 176 24.45 1.39 13.28
N VAL A 177 25.66 1.27 12.73
CA VAL A 177 25.97 0.21 11.78
C VAL A 177 25.79 -1.06 12.59
N ALA A 178 24.75 -1.85 12.30
CA ALA A 178 24.65 -3.20 12.82
C ALA A 178 26.00 -3.86 12.54
N GLU A 179 26.74 -4.20 13.60
CA GLU A 179 28.00 -4.92 13.48
C GLU A 179 27.71 -6.17 12.66
N ALA A 180 28.20 -6.19 11.42
CA ALA A 180 28.20 -7.41 10.64
C ALA A 180 29.02 -8.40 11.47
N LYS A 181 28.35 -9.38 12.07
CA LYS A 181 29.04 -10.48 12.75
C LYS A 181 30.09 -11.02 11.78
N PRO A 182 31.34 -11.19 12.22
CA PRO A 182 32.34 -11.87 11.41
C PRO A 182 31.73 -13.18 10.91
N ILE A 183 31.74 -13.37 9.60
CA ILE A 183 31.44 -14.67 9.02
C ILE A 183 32.59 -15.57 9.48
N ASP A 184 32.30 -16.49 10.41
CA ASP A 184 33.27 -17.46 10.96
C ASP A 184 33.74 -18.51 9.93
N SER A 185 33.22 -18.47 8.70
CA SER A 185 33.75 -19.28 7.60
C SER A 185 34.89 -18.54 6.89
N PRO A 186 36.10 -19.14 6.82
CA PRO A 186 37.17 -18.55 6.03
C PRO A 186 36.69 -18.41 4.57
N PRO A 187 36.89 -17.24 3.94
CA PRO A 187 36.53 -17.05 2.55
C PRO A 187 37.25 -18.11 1.68
N PRO A 188 36.60 -18.67 0.66
CA PRO A 188 37.25 -19.59 -0.26
C PRO A 188 38.51 -18.93 -0.81
N SER A 189 39.60 -19.70 -0.83
CA SER A 189 40.94 -19.25 -1.26
C SER A 189 40.91 -18.80 -2.72
N ALA A 190 40.56 -17.54 -2.94
CA ALA A 190 40.72 -16.90 -4.23
C ALA A 190 42.22 -16.82 -4.56
N PRO A 191 42.65 -17.15 -5.80
CA PRO A 191 44.03 -16.99 -6.22
C PRO A 191 44.51 -15.55 -5.99
N PRO A 192 45.78 -15.34 -5.60
CA PRO A 192 46.30 -14.00 -5.34
C PRO A 192 46.29 -13.18 -6.64
N LEU A 193 45.42 -12.17 -6.71
CA LEU A 193 45.45 -11.16 -7.76
C LEU A 193 46.75 -10.35 -7.64
N LYS A 194 47.68 -10.57 -8.57
CA LYS A 194 48.83 -9.68 -8.81
C LYS A 194 48.33 -8.37 -9.42
N GLY A 195 47.80 -7.49 -8.58
CA GLY A 195 47.48 -6.11 -8.93
C GLY A 195 47.90 -5.22 -7.76
N GLY A 196 48.84 -4.30 -8.02
CA GLY A 196 49.26 -3.34 -7.00
C GLY A 196 48.04 -2.66 -6.37
N ARG A 197 47.93 -2.73 -5.04
CA ARG A 197 46.95 -1.93 -4.28
C ARG A 197 47.22 -0.45 -4.56
N ARG A 198 46.57 0.12 -5.58
CA ARG A 198 46.28 1.55 -5.56
C ARG A 198 45.43 1.76 -4.33
N LYS A 199 46.02 2.30 -3.26
CA LYS A 199 45.25 2.97 -2.20
C LYS A 199 44.35 3.95 -2.94
N GLN A 200 43.06 3.63 -3.05
CA GLN A 200 42.06 4.63 -3.41
C GLN A 200 42.18 5.71 -2.33
N ARG A 201 42.81 6.83 -2.68
CA ARG A 201 42.68 8.07 -1.92
C ARG A 201 41.20 8.43 -1.99
N GLY A 202 40.44 8.03 -0.97
CA GLY A 202 39.04 8.39 -0.82
C GLY A 202 38.93 9.91 -0.88
N GLY A 203 38.34 10.41 -1.95
CA GLY A 203 38.03 11.83 -2.08
C GLY A 203 37.10 12.24 -0.95
N ASN A 204 37.60 13.10 -0.07
CA ASN A 204 36.92 13.67 1.11
C ASN A 204 35.78 14.66 0.75
N SER A 205 35.10 14.52 -0.38
CA SER A 205 34.13 15.53 -0.83
C SER A 205 32.72 14.98 -0.77
N SER A 206 32.03 15.26 0.33
CA SER A 206 30.57 15.22 0.41
C SER A 206 29.95 15.83 -0.85
N ILE A 207 28.97 15.15 -1.44
CA ILE A 207 28.20 15.66 -2.60
C ILE A 207 27.13 16.67 -2.15
N LEU A 208 26.87 16.75 -0.85
CA LEU A 208 25.85 17.61 -0.26
C LEU A 208 26.32 19.07 -0.17
N SER A 209 25.39 20.00 -0.38
CA SER A 209 25.59 21.44 -0.17
C SER A 209 25.89 21.75 1.31
N ALA A 210 26.43 22.93 1.61
CA ALA A 210 26.69 23.32 3.00
C ALA A 210 25.40 23.39 3.84
N ASP A 211 24.31 23.85 3.22
CA ASP A 211 23.01 24.09 3.87
C ASP A 211 22.01 22.94 3.69
N TYR A 212 22.48 21.74 3.28
CA TYR A 212 21.63 20.61 2.92
C TYR A 212 20.61 20.25 4.01
N LYS A 213 20.97 20.40 5.29
CA LYS A 213 20.11 20.10 6.44
C LYS A 213 18.78 20.85 6.41
N ASN A 214 18.76 22.08 5.88
CA ASN A 214 17.57 22.91 5.76
C ASN A 214 16.60 22.40 4.68
N HIS A 215 17.08 21.57 3.76
CA HIS A 215 16.32 21.02 2.64
C HIS A 215 15.91 19.56 2.85
N LEU A 216 16.44 18.89 3.87
CA LEU A 216 16.07 17.51 4.23
C LEU A 216 14.57 17.33 4.52
N PRO A 217 13.89 18.25 5.24
CA PRO A 217 12.46 18.10 5.50
C PRO A 217 11.63 18.05 4.23
N GLY A 218 11.98 18.87 3.24
CA GLY A 218 11.30 18.91 1.95
C GLY A 218 11.47 17.62 1.17
N LEU A 219 12.70 17.09 1.09
CA LEU A 219 12.93 15.80 0.41
C LEU A 219 12.24 14.65 1.14
N TYR A 220 12.30 14.62 2.48
CA TYR A 220 11.66 13.57 3.28
C TYR A 220 10.14 13.52 3.02
N GLY A 221 9.48 14.68 2.94
CA GLY A 221 8.05 14.76 2.60
C GLY A 221 7.73 14.11 1.24
N PHE A 222 8.55 14.34 0.21
CA PHE A 222 8.39 13.65 -1.07
C PHE A 222 8.62 12.15 -0.96
N VAL A 223 9.63 11.71 -0.23
CA VAL A 223 9.91 10.27 -0.02
C VAL A 223 8.73 9.58 0.67
N VAL A 224 8.12 10.23 1.68
CA VAL A 224 6.90 9.73 2.33
C VAL A 224 5.73 9.63 1.35
N ILE A 225 5.49 10.66 0.53
CA ILE A 225 4.42 10.63 -0.49
C ILE A 225 4.63 9.49 -1.49
N LYS A 226 5.85 9.33 -1.99
CA LYS A 226 6.25 8.26 -2.94
C LYS A 226 5.89 6.88 -2.38
N ASP A 227 6.26 6.65 -1.11
CA ASP A 227 6.00 5.41 -0.38
C ASP A 227 4.50 5.18 -0.11
N MET A 228 3.79 6.22 0.33
CA MET A 228 2.34 6.17 0.59
C MET A 228 1.54 5.87 -0.68
N VAL A 229 1.92 6.42 -1.83
CA VAL A 229 1.27 6.11 -3.12
C VAL A 229 1.41 4.62 -3.44
N SER A 230 2.59 4.03 -3.21
CA SER A 230 2.76 2.59 -3.40
C SER A 230 1.89 1.75 -2.46
N GLU A 231 1.84 2.11 -1.18
CA GLU A 231 1.05 1.38 -0.20
C GLU A 231 -0.44 1.46 -0.56
N PHE A 232 -0.92 2.65 -0.96
CA PHE A 232 -2.29 2.87 -1.42
C PHE A 232 -2.64 1.97 -2.62
N LEU A 233 -1.77 1.91 -3.64
CA LEU A 233 -2.01 1.08 -4.82
C LEU A 233 -2.09 -0.41 -4.47
N TRP A 234 -1.23 -0.89 -3.59
CA TRP A 234 -1.32 -2.27 -3.08
C TRP A 234 -2.65 -2.53 -2.38
N TYR A 235 -3.13 -1.60 -1.56
CA TYR A 235 -4.42 -1.73 -0.87
C TYR A 235 -5.57 -1.75 -1.86
N ILE A 236 -5.55 -0.92 -2.91
CA ILE A 236 -6.56 -0.92 -3.97
C ILE A 236 -6.58 -2.26 -4.72
N LEU A 237 -5.42 -2.78 -5.12
CA LEU A 237 -5.33 -4.03 -5.86
C LEU A 237 -5.84 -5.22 -5.05
N VAL A 238 -5.33 -5.39 -3.82
CA VAL A 238 -5.71 -6.53 -2.97
C VAL A 238 -7.12 -6.36 -2.41
N GLY A 239 -7.53 -5.14 -2.08
CA GLY A 239 -8.90 -4.87 -1.64
C GLY A 239 -9.93 -5.21 -2.70
N ASN A 240 -9.69 -4.83 -3.96
CA ASN A 240 -10.56 -5.20 -5.07
C ASN A 240 -10.57 -6.72 -5.31
N LEU A 241 -9.42 -7.38 -5.17
CA LEU A 241 -9.35 -8.85 -5.23
C LEU A 241 -10.19 -9.52 -4.13
N VAL A 242 -10.11 -9.03 -2.90
CA VAL A 242 -10.89 -9.53 -1.76
C VAL A 242 -12.38 -9.33 -1.99
N ILE A 243 -12.81 -8.14 -2.43
CA ILE A 243 -14.21 -7.83 -2.72
C ILE A 243 -14.75 -8.76 -3.82
N ASN A 244 -14.00 -8.95 -4.91
CA ASN A 244 -14.37 -9.85 -6.00
C ASN A 244 -14.50 -11.31 -5.53
N THR A 245 -13.52 -11.75 -4.74
CA THR A 245 -13.48 -13.11 -4.18
C THR A 245 -14.68 -13.33 -3.27
N SER A 246 -14.94 -12.39 -2.36
CA SER A 246 -16.06 -12.46 -1.42
C SER A 246 -17.41 -12.46 -2.15
N ASN A 247 -17.61 -11.58 -3.14
CA ASN A 247 -18.81 -11.58 -3.96
C ASN A 247 -19.01 -12.90 -4.72
N SER A 248 -17.93 -13.49 -5.24
CA SER A 248 -18.00 -14.79 -5.92
C SER A 248 -18.46 -15.90 -4.97
N TYR A 249 -18.04 -15.87 -3.70
CA TYR A 249 -18.55 -16.79 -2.67
C TYR A 249 -20.04 -16.54 -2.36
N ILE A 250 -20.48 -15.28 -2.25
CA ILE A 250 -21.91 -14.97 -2.06
C ILE A 250 -22.76 -15.49 -3.23
N GLN A 251 -22.27 -15.37 -4.47
CA GLN A 251 -22.97 -15.91 -5.65
C GLN A 251 -23.03 -17.45 -5.69
N THR A 252 -22.24 -18.15 -4.89
CA THR A 252 -22.28 -19.62 -4.75
C THR A 252 -22.88 -20.11 -3.43
N ILE A 253 -23.33 -19.20 -2.55
CA ILE A 253 -23.91 -19.56 -1.25
C ILE A 253 -25.14 -20.47 -1.38
N LYS A 254 -25.20 -21.48 -0.51
CA LYS A 254 -26.40 -22.29 -0.24
C LYS A 254 -27.22 -21.62 0.86
N CYS A 255 -28.47 -21.31 0.57
CA CYS A 255 -29.36 -20.66 1.53
C CYS A 255 -29.78 -21.64 2.63
N ASN A 256 -29.49 -21.34 3.89
CA ASN A 256 -30.06 -22.07 5.02
C ASN A 256 -31.39 -21.43 5.41
N ARG A 257 -32.49 -22.17 5.37
CA ARG A 257 -33.84 -21.67 5.70
C ARG A 257 -34.37 -22.42 6.90
N SER A 258 -34.89 -21.71 7.91
CA SER A 258 -35.65 -22.35 8.97
C SER A 258 -37.07 -22.68 8.49
N ALA A 259 -37.74 -23.65 9.13
CA ALA A 259 -39.12 -24.00 8.81
C ALA A 259 -40.08 -22.82 9.03
N SER A 260 -39.83 -21.99 10.05
CA SER A 260 -40.57 -20.76 10.32
C SER A 260 -40.40 -19.70 9.21
N ASP A 261 -39.20 -19.56 8.66
CA ASP A 261 -38.94 -18.62 7.56
C ASP A 261 -39.67 -19.04 6.28
N LEU A 262 -39.79 -20.35 6.05
CA LEU A 262 -40.52 -20.89 4.91
C LEU A 262 -42.02 -20.62 5.03
N GLY A 263 -42.60 -20.78 6.22
CA GLY A 263 -43.99 -20.44 6.50
C GLY A 263 -44.28 -18.96 6.26
N ALA A 264 -43.45 -18.07 6.81
CA ALA A 264 -43.60 -16.63 6.62
C ALA A 264 -43.46 -16.19 5.15
N PHE A 265 -42.56 -16.83 4.39
CA PHE A 265 -42.43 -16.57 2.95
C PHE A 265 -43.64 -17.04 2.15
N VAL A 266 -44.22 -18.20 2.49
CA VAL A 266 -45.42 -18.73 1.84
C VAL A 266 -46.62 -17.84 2.15
N GLU A 267 -46.85 -17.48 3.41
CA GLU A 267 -47.93 -16.58 3.80
C GLU A 267 -47.83 -15.20 3.13
N SER A 268 -46.63 -14.61 3.12
CA SER A 268 -46.41 -13.33 2.43
C SER A 268 -46.56 -13.41 0.91
N SER A 269 -46.31 -14.58 0.30
CA SER A 269 -46.53 -14.81 -1.13
C SER A 269 -48.01 -15.01 -1.48
N LEU A 270 -48.77 -15.65 -0.58
CA LEU A 270 -50.22 -15.86 -0.73
C LEU A 270 -51.00 -14.56 -0.51
N ASN A 271 -50.55 -13.70 0.42
CA ASN A 271 -51.23 -12.46 0.78
C ASN A 271 -50.90 -11.26 -0.13
N ASN A 272 -50.12 -11.44 -1.21
CA ASN A 272 -49.69 -10.35 -2.09
C ASN A 272 -50.38 -10.41 -3.47
N PRO A 273 -51.50 -9.69 -3.70
CA PRO A 273 -52.34 -9.84 -4.91
C PRO A 273 -51.75 -9.27 -6.22
N LYS A 274 -50.49 -8.79 -6.26
CA LYS A 274 -49.91 -8.09 -7.43
C LYS A 274 -48.95 -8.94 -8.29
N LYS A 275 -49.23 -10.23 -8.47
CA LYS A 275 -48.60 -11.04 -9.53
C LYS A 275 -49.66 -11.66 -10.44
N GLU A 276 -50.48 -10.83 -11.06
CA GLU A 276 -51.09 -11.25 -12.34
C GLU A 276 -49.96 -11.50 -13.33
N LYS A 277 -49.90 -12.76 -13.78
CA LYS A 277 -48.91 -13.30 -14.72
C LYS A 277 -48.80 -12.38 -15.94
N LYS A 278 -47.65 -11.72 -16.16
CA LYS A 278 -47.28 -11.28 -17.51
C LYS A 278 -47.27 -12.55 -18.36
N LYS A 279 -48.28 -12.72 -19.22
CA LYS A 279 -48.35 -13.80 -20.20
C LYS A 279 -47.13 -13.65 -21.11
N GLU A 280 -46.15 -14.53 -20.95
CA GLU A 280 -45.06 -14.67 -21.91
C GLU A 280 -45.66 -15.05 -23.25
N LYS A 281 -45.52 -14.15 -24.23
CA LYS A 281 -46.01 -14.34 -25.59
C LYS A 281 -44.90 -15.08 -26.34
N TRP A 282 -44.95 -16.40 -26.36
CA TRP A 282 -44.07 -17.19 -27.21
C TRP A 282 -44.46 -16.97 -28.68
N SER A 283 -43.57 -16.38 -29.48
CA SER A 283 -43.68 -16.44 -30.94
C SER A 283 -42.96 -17.70 -31.43
N LEU A 284 -43.71 -18.66 -31.94
CA LEU A 284 -43.16 -19.72 -32.77
C LEU A 284 -42.71 -19.08 -34.09
N GLY A 285 -41.40 -18.96 -34.29
CA GLY A 285 -40.82 -18.69 -35.60
C GLY A 285 -40.98 -19.95 -36.45
N TYR A 286 -41.71 -19.84 -37.55
CA TYR A 286 -41.75 -20.83 -38.62
C TYR A 286 -40.42 -20.86 -39.37
#